data_AF-A0A6J4IKG7-F1
#
_entry.id   AF-A0A6J4IKG7-F1
#
_cell.length_a   1.000
_cell.length_b   1.000
_cell.length_c   1.000
_cell.angle_alpha   90.00
_cell.angle_beta   90.00
_cell.angle_gamma   90.00
#
_symmetry.space_group_name_H-M   'P 1'
#
loop_
_entity.id
_entity.type
_entity.pdbx_description
1 polymer ?
#
loop_
_entity_poly.entity_id
_entity_poly.type
_entity_poly.pdbx_seq_one_letter_code
_entity_poly.pdbx_strand_id
1 'polypeptide(L)'
;LEAGGEDFEGKCYVFDNRLTVDVNKVNPSVISTCYVCGTASDRMVNCANPECNIHVAMCEPCGENMHGACSVTCQSHPKVRLYNGTGYYQKELNGYNPRKGLKRPKTV
;
A
#
# COMPACT_ATOMS: atom_id res chain seq x y z
N LEU A 1 -6.31 29.40 -11.36
CA LEU A 1 -6.70 28.44 -10.31
C LEU A 1 -6.20 27.10 -10.81
N GLU A 2 -5.03 26.67 -10.32
CA GLU A 2 -4.38 25.41 -10.69
C GLU A 2 -5.12 24.22 -10.02
N ALA A 3 -6.39 24.04 -10.41
CA ALA A 3 -7.26 23.02 -9.82
C ALA A 3 -7.06 21.63 -10.45
N GLY A 4 -6.24 21.53 -11.51
CA GLY A 4 -5.94 20.30 -12.23
C GLY A 4 -4.83 19.46 -11.61
N GLY A 5 -4.02 20.07 -10.74
CA GLY A 5 -2.91 19.41 -10.05
C GLY A 5 -1.68 19.21 -10.94
N GLU A 6 -1.53 20.00 -12.01
CA GLU A 6 -0.49 19.88 -13.04
C GLU A 6 0.95 19.93 -12.51
N ASP A 7 1.17 20.61 -11.38
CA ASP A 7 2.46 20.72 -10.68
C ASP A 7 2.68 19.62 -9.61
N PHE A 8 1.74 18.69 -9.46
CA PHE A 8 1.88 17.56 -8.54
C PHE A 8 2.43 16.33 -9.30
N GLU A 9 3.63 15.89 -8.94
CA GLU A 9 4.23 14.68 -9.50
C GLU A 9 3.91 13.45 -8.64
N GLY A 10 3.58 12.33 -9.29
CA GLY A 10 3.23 11.10 -8.59
C GLY A 10 1.81 11.06 -8.05
N LYS A 11 1.60 10.23 -7.03
CA LYS A 11 0.32 10.05 -6.33
C LYS A 11 0.45 10.43 -4.86
N CYS A 12 -0.61 10.98 -4.28
CA CYS A 12 -0.63 11.33 -2.88
C CYS A 12 -0.91 10.08 -2.04
N TYR A 13 0.02 9.73 -1.14
CA TYR A 13 -0.18 8.63 -0.21
C TYR A 13 -1.16 9.02 0.90
N VAL A 14 -2.16 8.18 1.16
CA VAL A 14 -3.21 8.42 2.17
C VAL A 14 -3.30 7.27 3.16
N PHE A 15 -3.58 7.60 4.42
CA PHE A 15 -3.58 6.66 5.54
C PHE A 15 -4.94 5.96 5.73
N ASP A 16 -5.52 5.48 4.64
CA ASP A 16 -6.71 4.64 4.66
C ASP A 16 -6.62 3.54 3.58
N ASN A 17 -7.69 2.78 3.40
CA ASN A 17 -7.71 1.63 2.50
C ASN A 17 -7.45 1.96 1.02
N ARG A 18 -7.43 3.24 0.62
CA ARG A 18 -7.12 3.65 -0.75
C ARG A 18 -5.63 3.60 -1.06
N LEU A 19 -4.76 3.71 -0.04
CA LEU A 19 -3.29 3.85 -0.11
C LEU A 19 -2.80 5.09 -0.87
N THR A 20 -3.32 5.33 -2.07
CA THR A 20 -2.93 6.45 -2.93
C THR A 20 -4.14 7.09 -3.58
N VAL A 21 -4.07 8.40 -3.82
CA VAL A 21 -5.06 9.14 -4.61
C VAL A 21 -4.38 9.93 -5.73
N ASP A 22 -5.04 9.99 -6.88
CA ASP A 22 -4.62 10.81 -8.01
C ASP A 22 -4.96 12.28 -7.74
N VAL A 23 -3.92 13.11 -7.64
CA VAL A 23 -4.05 14.57 -7.49
C VAL A 23 -3.97 15.24 -8.85
N ASN A 24 -2.95 14.88 -9.62
CA ASN A 24 -2.74 15.38 -10.98
C ASN A 24 -3.63 14.65 -11.99
N LYS A 25 -4.55 15.40 -12.62
CA LYS A 25 -5.44 14.90 -13.68
C LYS A 25 -5.09 15.41 -15.07
N VAL A 26 -4.09 16.27 -15.19
CA VAL A 26 -3.70 16.94 -16.43
C VAL A 26 -2.55 16.19 -17.12
N ASN A 27 -1.51 15.86 -16.36
CA ASN A 27 -0.26 15.25 -16.84
C ASN A 27 0.32 14.29 -15.78
N PRO A 28 -0.41 13.23 -15.39
CA PRO A 28 0.02 12.33 -14.33
C PRO A 28 1.33 11.63 -14.67
N SER A 29 2.22 11.52 -13.67
CA SER A 29 3.52 10.86 -13.79
C SER A 29 3.69 9.79 -12.71
N VAL A 30 4.40 8.71 -13.05
CA VAL A 30 4.83 7.69 -12.08
C VAL A 30 6.27 8.02 -11.67
N ILE A 31 6.46 8.37 -10.40
CA ILE A 31 7.75 8.80 -9.86
C ILE A 31 8.53 7.68 -9.15
N SER A 32 7.87 6.56 -8.87
CA SER A 32 8.46 5.44 -8.14
C SER A 32 8.83 4.29 -9.08
N THR A 33 9.81 3.51 -8.65
CA THR A 33 10.29 2.32 -9.35
C THR A 33 10.08 1.08 -8.49
N CYS A 34 9.81 -0.04 -9.16
CA CYS A 34 9.71 -1.34 -8.54
C CYS A 34 11.00 -1.65 -7.78
N TYR A 35 10.87 -1.94 -6.50
CA TYR A 35 11.99 -2.23 -5.61
C TYR A 35 12.81 -3.46 -6.05
N VAL A 36 12.20 -4.38 -6.80
CA VAL A 36 12.84 -5.65 -7.22
C VAL A 36 13.52 -5.52 -8.59
N CYS A 37 12.83 -4.95 -9.59
CA CYS A 37 13.31 -4.94 -10.98
C CYS A 37 13.61 -3.54 -11.56
N GLY A 38 13.29 -2.46 -10.83
CA GLY A 38 13.52 -1.08 -11.27
C GLY A 38 12.51 -0.52 -12.29
N THR A 39 11.58 -1.33 -12.82
CA THR A 39 10.52 -0.84 -13.72
C THR A 39 9.64 0.19 -13.02
N ALA A 40 9.23 1.25 -13.72
CA ALA A 40 8.31 2.26 -13.19
C ALA A 40 7.04 1.59 -12.63
N SER A 41 6.69 1.91 -11.38
CA SER A 41 5.50 1.37 -10.72
C SER A 41 5.13 2.24 -9.53
N ASP A 42 3.86 2.55 -9.41
CA ASP A 42 3.23 3.30 -8.32
C ASP A 42 2.44 2.40 -7.35
N ARG A 43 2.43 1.08 -7.59
CA ARG A 43 1.73 0.11 -6.74
C ARG A 43 2.54 -0.14 -5.47
N MET A 44 2.00 0.34 -4.35
CA MET A 44 2.60 0.19 -3.04
C MET A 44 2.18 -1.12 -2.37
N VAL A 45 3.15 -1.92 -1.94
CA VAL A 45 2.93 -3.20 -1.26
C VAL A 45 3.73 -3.24 0.04
N ASN A 46 3.23 -3.97 1.02
CA ASN A 46 4.06 -4.39 2.15
C ASN A 46 4.77 -5.69 1.78
N CYS A 47 5.99 -5.89 2.26
CA CYS A 47 6.67 -7.17 2.10
C CYS A 47 5.93 -8.28 2.87
N ALA A 48 5.71 -9.43 2.23
CA ALA A 48 5.05 -10.60 2.82
C ALA A 48 5.67 -11.08 4.13
N ASN A 49 6.99 -10.95 4.32
CA ASN A 49 7.66 -11.25 5.57
C ASN A 49 7.24 -10.24 6.65
N PRO A 50 6.53 -10.65 7.73
CA PRO A 50 6.05 -9.74 8.77
C PRO A 50 7.16 -9.14 9.65
N GLU A 51 8.35 -9.75 9.69
CA GLU A 51 9.51 -9.18 10.42
C GLU A 51 10.17 -8.06 9.62
N CYS A 52 10.18 -8.18 8.28
CA CYS A 52 10.61 -7.11 7.39
C CYS A 52 9.53 -6.03 7.27
N ASN A 53 8.33 -6.42 6.80
CA ASN A 53 7.15 -5.58 6.58
C ASN A 53 7.44 -4.22 5.92
N ILE A 54 8.50 -4.11 5.12
CA ILE A 54 8.86 -2.88 4.43
C ILE A 54 7.75 -2.49 3.45
N HIS A 55 7.43 -1.20 3.36
CA HIS A 55 6.45 -0.67 2.44
C HIS A 55 7.15 -0.08 1.22
N VAL A 56 6.95 -0.66 0.04
CA VAL A 56 7.71 -0.35 -1.18
C VAL A 56 6.84 -0.36 -2.42
N ALA A 57 7.26 0.35 -3.45
CA ALA A 57 6.69 0.19 -4.78
C ALA A 57 7.14 -1.15 -5.39
N MET A 58 6.22 -1.93 -5.94
CA MET A 58 6.50 -3.22 -6.57
C MET A 58 5.56 -3.42 -7.75
N CYS A 59 6.06 -3.80 -8.92
CA CYS A 59 5.22 -4.10 -10.09
C CYS A 59 4.48 -5.45 -9.92
N GLU A 60 3.43 -5.69 -10.72
CA GLU A 60 2.58 -6.88 -10.59
C GLU A 60 3.37 -8.18 -10.82
N PRO A 61 4.20 -8.28 -11.88
CA PRO A 61 5.00 -9.48 -12.11
C PRO A 61 5.96 -9.80 -10.95
N CYS A 62 6.62 -8.79 -10.37
CA CYS A 62 7.48 -9.03 -9.20
C CYS A 62 6.67 -9.44 -7.97
N GLY A 63 5.48 -8.88 -7.77
CA GLY A 63 4.58 -9.29 -6.69
C GLY A 63 4.19 -10.76 -6.80
N GLU A 64 3.85 -11.23 -8.00
CA GLU A 64 3.54 -12.63 -8.26
C GLU A 64 4.77 -13.52 -8.09
N ASN A 65 5.88 -13.21 -8.77
CA ASN A 65 7.09 -14.03 -8.75
C ASN A 65 7.74 -14.13 -7.37
N MET A 66 7.66 -13.05 -6.57
CA MET A 66 8.23 -13.00 -5.22
C MET A 66 7.21 -13.36 -4.13
N HIS A 67 5.98 -13.75 -4.48
CA HIS A 67 4.87 -13.96 -3.55
C HIS A 67 4.74 -12.80 -2.54
N GLY A 68 4.79 -11.56 -3.03
CA GLY A 68 4.71 -10.34 -2.24
C GLY A 68 5.94 -10.02 -1.39
N ALA A 69 7.04 -10.77 -1.48
CA ALA A 69 8.27 -10.49 -0.76
C ALA A 69 9.16 -9.47 -1.51
N CYS A 70 9.95 -8.66 -0.78
CA CYS A 70 10.86 -7.70 -1.39
C CYS A 70 12.19 -8.31 -1.86
N SER A 71 12.51 -9.54 -1.42
CA SER A 71 13.75 -10.24 -1.74
C SER A 71 13.58 -11.75 -1.56
N VAL A 72 14.48 -12.55 -2.13
CA VAL A 72 14.48 -14.02 -2.02
C VAL A 72 14.59 -14.44 -0.55
N THR A 73 15.45 -13.77 0.23
CA THR A 73 15.58 -13.99 1.67
C THR A 73 14.25 -13.79 2.41
N CYS A 74 13.50 -12.73 2.06
CA CYS A 74 12.20 -12.50 2.66
C CYS A 74 11.15 -13.51 2.18
N GLN A 75 11.23 -13.97 0.92
CA GLN A 75 10.33 -14.99 0.36
C GLN A 75 10.47 -16.33 1.08
N SER A 76 11.69 -16.70 1.49
CA SER A 76 11.96 -17.94 2.24
C SER A 76 11.75 -17.83 3.74
N HIS A 77 11.26 -16.69 4.26
CA HIS A 77 11.08 -16.51 5.70
C HIS A 77 9.96 -17.43 6.25
N PRO A 78 10.15 -18.12 7.39
CA PRO A 78 9.19 -19.11 7.91
C PRO A 78 7.80 -18.55 8.24
N LYS A 79 7.70 -17.24 8.47
CA LYS A 79 6.44 -16.54 8.78
C LYS A 79 5.89 -15.73 7.61
N VAL A 80 6.29 -16.00 6.37
CA VAL A 80 5.76 -15.30 5.20
C VAL A 80 4.23 -15.36 5.19
N ARG A 81 3.60 -14.21 4.97
CA ARG A 81 2.15 -14.09 4.83
C ARG A 81 1.73 -14.44 3.41
N LEU A 82 0.59 -15.13 3.27
CA LEU A 82 0.05 -15.49 1.95
C LEU A 82 -0.21 -14.24 1.10
N TYR A 83 0.37 -14.20 -0.09
CA TYR A 83 0.13 -13.12 -1.05
C TYR A 83 -1.15 -13.37 -1.84
N ASN A 84 -2.08 -12.42 -1.77
CA ASN A 84 -3.38 -12.45 -2.45
C ASN A 84 -3.46 -11.49 -3.65
N GLY A 85 -2.32 -11.03 -4.16
CA GLY A 85 -2.23 -10.02 -5.22
C GLY A 85 -2.20 -8.56 -4.74
N THR A 86 -2.62 -8.27 -3.50
CA THR A 86 -2.73 -6.87 -3.02
C THR A 86 -1.47 -6.35 -2.34
N GLY A 87 -0.70 -7.23 -1.68
CA GLY A 87 0.39 -6.81 -0.79
C GLY A 87 -0.09 -6.06 0.46
N TYR A 88 -1.41 -6.12 0.75
CA TYR A 88 -2.01 -5.61 1.97
C TYR A 88 -2.27 -6.76 2.93
N TYR A 89 -1.77 -6.61 4.16
CA TYR A 89 -1.85 -7.63 5.19
C TYR A 89 -2.50 -7.04 6.42
N GLN A 90 -3.83 -7.09 6.46
CA GLN A 90 -4.60 -6.59 7.58
C GLN A 90 -4.23 -7.37 8.85
N LYS A 91 -3.92 -6.65 9.92
CA LYS A 91 -3.79 -7.26 11.24
C LYS A 91 -5.18 -7.45 11.84
N GLU A 92 -5.40 -8.59 12.49
CA GLU A 92 -6.51 -8.75 13.42
C GLU A 92 -6.52 -7.58 14.41
N LEU A 93 -7.69 -7.01 14.67
CA LEU A 93 -7.82 -5.93 15.64
C LEU A 93 -7.39 -6.45 17.02
N ASN A 94 -6.56 -5.68 17.73
CA ASN A 94 -6.07 -6.01 19.07
C ASN A 94 -7.14 -5.85 20.18
N GLY A 95 -8.41 -6.10 19.86
CA GLY A 95 -9.55 -5.81 20.75
C GLY A 95 -9.93 -4.33 20.82
N TYR A 96 -9.29 -3.45 20.03
CA TYR A 96 -9.72 -2.07 19.87
C TYR A 96 -11.11 -2.01 19.22
N ASN A 97 -12.08 -1.47 19.96
CA ASN A 97 -13.41 -1.18 19.44
C ASN A 97 -13.57 0.35 19.34
N PRO A 98 -13.49 0.94 18.13
CA PRO A 98 -13.61 2.39 17.94
C PRO A 98 -15.00 2.94 18.32
N ARG A 99 -16.00 2.07 18.53
CA ARG A 99 -17.34 2.45 18.97
C ARG A 99 -17.49 2.37 20.49
N LYS A 100 -16.49 1.88 21.22
CA LYS A 100 -16.51 1.84 22.69
C LYS A 100 -16.53 3.27 23.23
N GLY A 101 -17.68 3.68 23.77
CA GLY A 101 -17.89 5.04 24.28
C GLY A 101 -18.57 6.01 23.31
N LEU A 102 -18.89 5.57 22.07
CA LEU A 102 -19.65 6.38 21.11
C LEU A 102 -21.12 6.46 21.54
N LYS A 103 -21.45 7.39 22.45
CA LYS A 103 -22.83 7.73 22.80
C LYS A 103 -23.39 8.65 21.72
N ARG A 104 -24.15 8.10 20.77
CA ARG A 104 -24.99 8.94 19.91
C ARG A 104 -26.13 9.49 20.78
N PRO A 105 -26.34 10.82 20.84
CA PRO A 105 -27.56 11.33 21.47
C PRO A 105 -28.76 10.75 20.73
N LYS A 106 -29.78 10.32 21.48
CA LYS A 106 -31.04 9.89 20.86
C LYS A 106 -31.57 11.11 20.10
N THR A 107 -31.70 10.99 18.79
CA THR A 107 -32.47 11.95 17.98
C THR A 107 -33.85 12.03 18.59
N VAL A 108 -34.27 13.25 18.94
CA VAL A 108 -35.60 13.58 19.47
C VAL A 108 -36.66 13.25 18.43
#